data_AF-A0A966I814-F1
#
_entry.id   AF-A0A966I814-F1
#
_cell.length_a   1.000
_cell.length_b   1.000
_cell.length_c   1.000
_cell.angle_alpha   90.00
_cell.angle_beta   90.00
_cell.angle_gamma   90.00
#
_symmetry.space_group_name_H-M   'P 1'
#
loop_
_entity.id
_entity.type
_entity.pdbx_description
1 polymer ?
#
loop_
_entity_poly.entity_id
_entity_poly.type
_entity_poly.pdbx_seq_one_letter_code
_entity_poly.pdbx_strand_id
1 'polypeptide(L)'
;MGYTESNVARDHEGMCVACYVKSLVKTKVEVANSSRRPSNVKSLDNYFEKFENILVTSELNTNLRVRKRFGIVHGEATLTSSPHKKDTSWKNLFVRKKVPGNHQSLRKVIEEADIELKANAIKRGANAILGYSMELTNAYLEHQNYVIVSVSGTAVETA
;
A
#
# COMPACT_ATOMS: atom_id res chain seq x y z
N MET A 1 4.72 38.37 -7.13
CA MET A 1 4.85 38.84 -5.73
C MET A 1 4.22 37.76 -4.85
N GLY A 2 4.99 37.17 -3.94
CA GLY A 2 4.61 35.95 -3.22
C GLY A 2 3.52 36.19 -2.18
N TYR A 3 2.67 35.18 -1.97
CA TYR A 3 1.75 35.12 -0.82
C TYR A 3 2.59 35.04 0.46
N THR A 4 2.79 36.18 1.13
CA THR A 4 3.50 36.26 2.41
C THR A 4 2.58 35.87 3.56
N GLU A 5 3.12 35.27 4.62
CA GLU A 5 2.36 34.81 5.81
C GLU A 5 1.48 35.92 6.43
N SER A 6 1.87 37.18 6.27
CA SER A 6 1.11 38.36 6.68
C SER A 6 -0.27 38.49 6.03
N ASN A 7 -0.43 38.01 4.79
CA ASN A 7 -1.73 38.01 4.10
C ASN A 7 -2.64 36.92 4.67
N VAL A 8 -2.07 35.75 5.00
CA VAL A 8 -2.84 34.62 5.50
C VAL A 8 -3.34 34.86 6.94
N ALA A 9 -2.60 35.64 7.72
CA ALA A 9 -3.04 36.08 9.05
C ALA A 9 -4.28 36.99 9.00
N ARG A 10 -4.52 37.76 7.91
CA ARG A 10 -5.76 38.55 7.79
C ARG A 10 -7.00 37.68 7.63
N ASP A 11 -6.88 36.56 6.92
CA ASP A 11 -8.01 35.67 6.61
C ASP A 11 -8.35 34.70 7.75
N HIS A 12 -7.42 34.48 8.68
CA HIS A 12 -7.55 33.51 9.78
C HIS A 12 -7.34 34.14 11.17
N GLU A 13 -8.09 35.20 11.49
CA GLU A 13 -8.17 35.81 12.83
C GLU A 13 -6.80 36.23 13.44
N GLY A 14 -5.83 36.60 12.61
CA GLY A 14 -4.48 36.95 13.06
C GLY A 14 -3.58 35.74 13.36
N MET A 15 -4.04 34.51 13.09
CA MET A 15 -3.26 33.29 13.32
C MET A 15 -2.31 33.00 12.16
N CYS A 16 -1.11 32.50 12.52
CA CYS A 16 -0.19 31.93 11.55
C CYS A 16 -0.77 30.66 10.90
N VAL A 17 -0.39 30.32 9.67
CA VAL A 17 -0.88 29.11 8.96
C VAL A 17 -0.69 27.84 9.80
N ALA A 18 0.50 27.69 10.40
CA ALA A 18 0.80 26.56 11.26
C ALA A 18 -0.05 26.55 12.55
N CYS A 19 -0.40 27.73 13.07
CA CYS A 19 -1.22 27.91 14.25
C CYS A 19 -2.67 27.47 13.98
N TYR A 20 -3.19 27.85 12.80
CA TYR A 20 -4.52 27.45 12.34
C TYR A 20 -4.60 25.94 12.07
N VAL A 21 -3.60 25.34 11.42
CA VAL A 21 -3.57 23.89 11.23
C VAL A 21 -3.49 23.15 12.59
N LYS A 22 -2.74 23.69 13.54
CA LYS A 22 -2.62 23.11 14.89
C LYS A 22 -3.92 23.16 15.69
N SER A 23 -4.73 24.22 15.55
CA SER A 23 -6.03 24.29 16.23
C SER A 23 -7.03 23.27 15.67
N LEU A 24 -7.03 23.04 14.35
CA LEU A 24 -7.83 22.00 13.69
C LEU A 24 -7.43 20.58 14.11
N VAL A 25 -6.15 20.34 14.36
CA VAL A 25 -5.68 19.03 14.84
C VAL A 25 -6.08 18.82 16.30
N LYS A 26 -5.98 19.87 17.15
CA LYS A 26 -6.39 19.78 18.55
C LYS A 26 -7.88 19.46 18.72
N THR A 27 -8.75 20.13 17.96
CA THR A 27 -10.20 19.83 17.99
C THR A 27 -10.49 18.41 17.53
N LYS A 28 -9.78 17.88 16.51
CA LYS A 28 -9.89 16.47 16.09
C LYS A 28 -9.47 15.48 17.17
N VAL A 29 -8.41 15.79 17.93
CA VAL A 29 -7.92 14.91 19.02
C VAL A 29 -8.86 14.93 20.22
N GLU A 30 -9.45 16.09 20.55
CA GLU A 30 -10.47 16.19 21.61
C GLU A 30 -11.75 15.41 21.25
N VAL A 31 -12.16 15.44 19.98
CA VAL A 31 -13.28 14.64 19.47
C VAL A 31 -12.96 13.14 19.48
N ALA A 32 -11.70 12.74 19.28
CA ALA A 32 -11.26 11.34 19.30
C ALA A 32 -11.20 10.73 20.71
N ASN A 33 -11.04 11.53 21.76
CA ASN A 33 -10.98 11.06 23.15
C ASN A 33 -12.36 10.98 23.85
N SER A 34 -13.45 11.33 23.17
CA SER A 34 -14.82 11.19 23.69
C SER A 34 -15.37 9.78 23.42
N SER A 35 -15.93 9.11 24.44
CA SER A 35 -16.45 7.73 24.37
C SER A 35 -17.76 7.54 23.56
N ARG A 36 -18.06 8.45 22.63
CA ARG A 36 -19.19 8.31 21.71
C ARG A 36 -18.73 7.59 20.44
N ARG A 37 -19.22 6.36 20.24
CA ARG A 37 -19.05 5.60 18.99
C ARG A 37 -19.69 6.36 17.82
N PRO A 38 -18.94 6.74 16.77
CA PRO A 38 -19.52 7.31 15.55
C PRO A 38 -20.17 6.21 14.69
N SER A 39 -21.25 6.56 13.99
CA SER A 39 -22.18 5.70 13.26
C SER A 39 -21.67 5.12 11.92
N ASN A 40 -20.35 4.98 11.70
CA ASN A 40 -19.79 4.72 10.35
C ASN A 40 -19.15 3.33 10.12
N VAL A 41 -19.58 2.29 10.84
CA VAL A 41 -19.08 0.90 10.67
C VAL A 41 -19.38 0.33 9.27
N LYS A 42 -20.52 0.73 8.65
CA LYS A 42 -20.88 0.34 7.28
C LYS A 42 -19.86 0.76 6.20
N SER A 43 -19.03 1.78 6.48
CA SER A 43 -18.04 2.25 5.50
C SER A 43 -16.84 1.32 5.39
N LEU A 44 -16.42 0.68 6.49
CA LEU A 44 -15.29 -0.26 6.48
C LEU A 44 -15.65 -1.56 5.77
N ASP A 45 -16.84 -2.10 6.05
CA ASP A 45 -17.33 -3.32 5.38
C ASP A 45 -17.42 -3.12 3.86
N ASN A 46 -17.83 -1.93 3.41
CA ASN A 46 -17.86 -1.55 1.99
C ASN A 46 -16.45 -1.49 1.37
N TYR A 47 -15.43 -1.04 2.11
CA TYR A 47 -14.05 -1.05 1.60
C TYR A 47 -13.49 -2.48 1.48
N PHE A 48 -13.83 -3.36 2.42
CA PHE A 48 -13.45 -4.78 2.33
C PHE A 48 -14.14 -5.46 1.14
N GLU A 49 -15.43 -5.23 0.95
CA GLU A 49 -16.17 -5.75 -0.20
C GLU A 49 -15.57 -5.26 -1.53
N LYS A 50 -15.20 -3.97 -1.60
CA LYS A 50 -14.48 -3.42 -2.76
C LYS A 50 -13.10 -4.03 -2.96
N PHE A 51 -12.39 -4.35 -1.89
CA PHE A 51 -11.08 -5.00 -1.95
C PHE A 51 -11.16 -6.43 -2.48
N GLU A 52 -12.18 -7.18 -2.07
CA GLU A 52 -12.40 -8.54 -2.57
C GLU A 52 -12.89 -8.55 -4.02
N ASN A 53 -13.75 -7.59 -4.38
CA ASN A 53 -14.37 -7.53 -5.70
C ASN A 53 -13.56 -6.76 -6.76
N ILE A 54 -12.42 -6.15 -6.42
CA ILE A 54 -11.61 -5.41 -7.39
C ILE A 54 -11.03 -6.37 -8.44
N LEU A 55 -11.34 -6.10 -9.71
CA LEU A 55 -10.86 -6.92 -10.82
C LEU A 55 -9.42 -6.53 -11.18
N VAL A 56 -8.50 -7.50 -11.20
CA VAL A 56 -7.10 -7.29 -11.58
C VAL A 56 -6.79 -8.13 -12.81
N THR A 57 -6.34 -7.49 -13.90
CA THR A 57 -6.00 -8.17 -15.15
C THR A 57 -4.63 -7.76 -15.67
N SER A 58 -3.89 -8.71 -16.22
CA SER A 58 -2.62 -8.45 -16.92
C SER A 58 -2.83 -7.76 -18.28
N GLU A 59 -4.00 -7.91 -18.89
CA GLU A 59 -4.31 -7.32 -20.18
C GLU A 59 -4.58 -5.82 -20.09
N LEU A 60 -4.11 -5.06 -21.10
CA LEU A 60 -4.35 -3.62 -21.24
C LEU A 60 -5.66 -3.29 -21.95
N ASN A 61 -6.15 -4.21 -22.79
CA ASN A 61 -7.39 -4.07 -23.55
C ASN A 61 -8.28 -5.27 -23.30
N THR A 62 -9.17 -5.13 -22.33
CA THR A 62 -10.19 -6.13 -22.01
C THR A 62 -11.49 -5.76 -22.72
N ASN A 63 -12.43 -6.71 -22.81
CA ASN A 63 -13.79 -6.41 -23.30
C ASN A 63 -14.60 -5.49 -22.34
N LEU A 64 -13.98 -4.98 -21.28
CA LEU A 64 -14.60 -4.09 -20.31
C LEU A 64 -14.59 -2.65 -20.82
N ARG A 65 -15.75 -2.00 -20.80
CA ARG A 65 -15.85 -0.57 -21.13
C ARG A 65 -15.29 0.26 -19.99
N VAL A 66 -14.11 0.86 -20.19
CA VAL A 66 -13.49 1.80 -19.24
C VAL A 66 -14.22 3.15 -19.30
N ARG A 67 -14.84 3.55 -18.18
CA ARG A 67 -15.45 4.89 -18.01
C ARG A 67 -14.41 5.95 -17.69
N LYS A 68 -13.46 5.64 -16.79
CA LYS A 68 -12.47 6.60 -16.29
C LYS A 68 -11.15 5.91 -15.97
N ARG A 69 -10.04 6.62 -16.22
CA ARG A 69 -8.68 6.18 -15.85
C ARG A 69 -8.15 7.10 -14.74
N PHE A 70 -7.72 6.51 -13.63
CA PHE A 70 -7.16 7.24 -12.47
C PHE A 70 -5.63 7.29 -12.47
N GLY A 71 -5.02 6.81 -13.56
CA GLY A 71 -3.57 6.73 -13.73
C GLY A 71 -2.97 5.46 -13.13
N ILE A 72 -1.65 5.42 -13.08
CA ILE A 72 -0.89 4.25 -12.64
C ILE A 72 -0.88 4.19 -11.11
N VAL A 73 -1.05 2.98 -10.58
CA VAL A 73 -0.95 2.63 -9.16
C VAL A 73 0.13 1.55 -8.99
N HIS A 74 0.76 1.56 -7.83
CA HIS A 74 1.92 0.71 -7.52
C HIS A 74 1.73 0.13 -6.12
N GLY A 75 2.40 -0.99 -5.85
CA GLY A 75 2.53 -1.61 -4.53
C GLY A 75 3.89 -2.29 -4.43
N GLU A 76 4.52 -2.21 -3.27
CA GLU A 76 5.88 -2.71 -3.06
C GLU A 76 5.97 -3.51 -1.76
N ALA A 77 6.71 -4.60 -1.79
CA ALA A 77 7.01 -5.35 -0.59
C ALA A 77 8.40 -5.97 -0.67
N THR A 78 9.08 -6.07 0.47
CA THR A 78 10.47 -6.54 0.53
C THR A 78 10.59 -7.79 1.37
N LEU A 79 11.26 -8.81 0.82
CA LEU A 79 11.68 -9.99 1.56
C LEU A 79 13.17 -9.88 1.90
N THR A 80 13.49 -9.80 3.18
CA THR A 80 14.87 -9.92 3.66
C THR A 80 15.22 -11.39 3.84
N SER A 81 16.21 -11.89 3.11
CA SER A 81 16.83 -13.18 3.42
C SER A 81 18.16 -12.92 4.11
N SER A 82 18.40 -13.56 5.26
CA SER A 82 19.75 -13.66 5.80
C SER A 82 20.43 -14.87 5.13
N PRO A 83 21.28 -14.67 4.11
CA PRO A 83 21.91 -15.79 3.40
C PRO A 83 22.96 -16.52 4.25
N HIS A 84 23.39 -15.92 5.37
CA HIS A 84 24.54 -16.37 6.15
C HIS A 84 24.24 -16.44 7.65
N LYS A 85 23.16 -17.14 8.04
CA LYS A 85 23.21 -17.80 9.34
C LYS A 85 24.16 -18.98 9.15
N LYS A 86 25.37 -18.90 9.70
CA LYS A 86 26.29 -20.03 9.78
C LYS A 86 25.55 -21.13 10.56
N ASP A 87 24.94 -22.07 9.85
CA ASP A 87 24.46 -23.29 10.47
C ASP A 87 25.68 -24.02 10.99
N THR A 88 25.87 -23.93 12.30
CA THR A 88 26.90 -24.62 13.06
C THR A 88 26.89 -26.08 12.63
N SER A 89 27.98 -26.50 11.99
CA SER A 89 28.01 -27.50 10.95
C SER A 89 27.97 -28.94 11.44
N TRP A 90 27.11 -29.30 12.39
CA TRP A 90 26.95 -30.67 12.90
C TRP A 90 25.53 -31.25 12.75
N LYS A 91 24.53 -30.46 12.30
CA LYS A 91 23.16 -30.96 12.11
C LYS A 91 22.91 -31.65 10.75
N ASN A 92 23.82 -31.46 9.78
CA ASN A 92 23.63 -31.95 8.41
C ASN A 92 24.11 -33.40 8.15
N LEU A 93 24.74 -34.06 9.14
CA LEU A 93 25.17 -35.46 8.98
C LEU A 93 24.00 -36.46 9.12
N PHE A 94 22.88 -36.04 9.73
CA PHE A 94 21.73 -36.91 10.04
C PHE A 94 20.45 -36.63 9.24
N VAL A 95 20.41 -35.56 8.43
CA VAL A 95 19.20 -35.17 7.69
C VAL A 95 19.36 -35.50 6.21
N ARG A 96 19.05 -36.75 5.84
CA ARG A 96 19.01 -37.24 4.45
C ARG A 96 17.74 -36.83 3.68
N LYS A 97 16.95 -35.89 4.19
CA LYS A 97 15.70 -35.44 3.56
C LYS A 97 15.89 -34.04 2.98
N LYS A 98 15.74 -33.91 1.65
CA LYS A 98 15.56 -32.63 0.98
C LYS A 98 14.35 -31.94 1.61
N VAL A 99 14.59 -30.84 2.33
CA VAL A 99 13.51 -29.97 2.79
C VAL A 99 12.86 -29.38 1.54
N PRO A 100 11.55 -29.58 1.30
CA PRO A 100 10.88 -28.95 0.17
C PRO A 100 11.00 -27.42 0.33
N GLY A 101 11.42 -26.72 -0.72
CA GLY A 101 11.59 -25.27 -0.71
C GLY A 101 10.29 -24.61 -0.30
N ASN A 102 10.24 -24.05 0.91
CA ASN A 102 9.04 -23.43 1.42
C ASN A 102 8.93 -22.01 0.85
N HIS A 103 8.35 -21.86 -0.34
CA HIS A 103 8.12 -20.56 -1.01
C HIS A 103 7.04 -19.69 -0.33
N GLN A 104 6.54 -20.11 0.83
CA GLN A 104 5.54 -19.37 1.61
C GLN A 104 5.97 -17.93 1.94
N SER A 105 7.26 -17.67 2.14
CA SER A 105 7.76 -16.31 2.43
C SER A 105 7.63 -15.38 1.22
N LEU A 106 8.07 -15.83 0.04
CA LEU A 106 7.95 -15.05 -1.19
C LEU A 106 6.49 -14.83 -1.58
N ARG A 107 5.65 -15.85 -1.44
CA ARG A 107 4.20 -15.74 -1.68
C ARG A 107 3.55 -14.67 -0.79
N LYS A 108 3.89 -14.64 0.52
CA LYS A 108 3.38 -13.62 1.45
C LYS A 108 3.79 -12.20 1.03
N VAL A 109 5.03 -12.03 0.55
CA VAL A 109 5.53 -10.72 0.12
C VAL A 109 4.84 -10.28 -1.18
N ILE A 110 4.58 -11.20 -2.12
CA ILE A 110 3.74 -10.89 -3.29
C ILE A 110 2.33 -10.48 -2.85
N GLU A 111 1.71 -11.23 -1.95
CA GLU A 111 0.38 -10.91 -1.42
C GLU A 111 0.34 -9.53 -0.74
N GLU A 112 1.40 -9.16 -0.02
CA GLU A 112 1.54 -7.84 0.61
C GLU A 112 1.65 -6.71 -0.43
N ALA A 113 2.45 -6.90 -1.48
CA ALA A 113 2.55 -5.93 -2.57
C ALA A 113 1.22 -5.76 -3.31
N ASP A 114 0.49 -6.86 -3.54
CA ASP A 114 -0.84 -6.85 -4.16
C ASP A 114 -1.88 -6.14 -3.29
N ILE A 115 -1.81 -6.31 -1.96
CA ILE A 115 -2.68 -5.60 -1.00
C ILE A 115 -2.46 -4.09 -1.13
N GLU A 116 -1.20 -3.64 -1.16
CA GLU A 116 -0.88 -2.22 -1.30
C GLU A 116 -1.36 -1.65 -2.64
N LEU A 117 -1.15 -2.39 -3.74
CA LEU A 117 -1.63 -2.01 -5.06
C LEU A 117 -3.15 -1.81 -5.10
N LYS A 118 -3.90 -2.78 -4.57
CA LYS A 118 -5.36 -2.74 -4.50
C LYS A 118 -5.86 -1.61 -3.60
N ALA A 119 -5.22 -1.41 -2.45
CA ALA A 119 -5.55 -0.31 -1.54
C ALA A 119 -5.36 1.06 -2.24
N ASN A 120 -4.27 1.22 -2.99
CA ASN A 120 -3.99 2.43 -3.75
C ASN A 120 -4.99 2.67 -4.89
N ALA A 121 -5.48 1.62 -5.55
CA ALA A 121 -6.53 1.71 -6.56
C ALA A 121 -7.88 2.13 -5.94
N ILE A 122 -8.29 1.49 -4.85
CA ILE A 122 -9.57 1.77 -4.16
C ILE A 122 -9.58 3.18 -3.58
N LYS A 123 -8.45 3.65 -3.02
CA LYS A 123 -8.29 5.03 -2.55
C LYS A 123 -8.58 6.06 -3.64
N ARG A 124 -8.30 5.73 -4.91
CA ARG A 124 -8.60 6.58 -6.07
C ARG A 124 -10.02 6.40 -6.63
N GLY A 125 -10.80 5.46 -6.08
CA GLY A 125 -12.17 5.16 -6.52
C GLY A 125 -12.24 4.19 -7.69
N ALA A 126 -11.17 3.46 -7.99
CA ALA A 126 -11.16 2.44 -9.04
C ALA A 126 -11.87 1.16 -8.60
N ASN A 127 -12.50 0.47 -9.55
CA ASN A 127 -13.11 -0.86 -9.38
C ASN A 127 -12.35 -1.95 -10.16
N ALA A 128 -11.39 -1.57 -10.99
CA ALA A 128 -10.52 -2.50 -11.69
C ALA A 128 -9.09 -1.95 -11.87
N ILE A 129 -8.14 -2.87 -12.04
CA ILE A 129 -6.74 -2.61 -12.35
C ILE A 129 -6.40 -3.36 -13.64
N LEU A 130 -6.02 -2.63 -14.67
CA LEU A 130 -5.63 -3.17 -15.99
C LEU A 130 -4.12 -3.10 -16.17
N GLY A 131 -3.55 -4.01 -16.97
CA GLY A 131 -2.12 -4.03 -17.22
C GLY A 131 -1.29 -4.35 -15.99
N TYR A 132 -1.74 -5.29 -15.16
CA TYR A 132 -0.97 -5.76 -14.01
C TYR A 132 0.39 -6.28 -14.46
N SER A 133 1.46 -5.72 -13.89
CA SER A 133 2.84 -6.09 -14.12
C SER A 133 3.55 -6.25 -12.78
N MET A 134 4.29 -7.35 -12.64
CA MET A 134 5.09 -7.65 -11.46
C MET A 134 6.56 -7.69 -11.85
N GLU A 135 7.38 -6.97 -11.10
CA GLU A 135 8.83 -6.96 -11.23
C GLU A 135 9.46 -7.45 -9.92
N LEU A 136 10.40 -8.38 -10.06
CA LEU A 136 11.18 -8.95 -8.96
C LEU A 136 12.61 -8.49 -9.11
N THR A 137 13.07 -7.64 -8.20
CA THR A 137 14.45 -7.15 -8.19
C THR A 137 15.17 -7.63 -6.94
N ASN A 138 16.46 -7.96 -7.09
CA ASN A 138 17.34 -8.30 -5.99
C ASN A 138 18.24 -7.10 -5.68
N ALA A 139 18.35 -6.75 -4.41
CA ALA A 139 19.23 -5.68 -3.96
C ALA A 139 20.08 -6.17 -2.81
N TYR A 140 21.37 -5.83 -2.83
CA TYR A 140 22.29 -6.10 -1.73
C TYR A 140 22.56 -4.80 -0.98
N LEU A 141 21.99 -4.68 0.22
CA LEU A 141 22.18 -3.54 1.10
C LEU A 141 22.59 -4.04 2.48
N GLU A 142 23.50 -3.32 3.15
CA GLU A 142 23.84 -3.56 4.55
C GLU A 142 24.20 -5.03 4.89
N HIS A 143 24.90 -5.71 3.99
CA HIS A 143 25.27 -7.12 4.12
C HIS A 143 24.10 -8.13 4.10
N GLN A 144 22.94 -7.71 3.62
CA GLN A 144 21.74 -8.55 3.48
C GLN A 144 21.26 -8.58 2.03
N ASN A 145 20.69 -9.73 1.65
CA ASN A 145 20.04 -9.87 0.35
C ASN A 145 18.55 -9.53 0.51
N TYR A 146 18.10 -8.54 -0.23
CA TYR A 146 16.71 -8.15 -0.37
C TYR A 146 16.16 -8.67 -1.68
N VAL A 147 14.95 -9.23 -1.63
CA VAL A 147 14.11 -9.40 -2.82
C VAL A 147 13.00 -8.38 -2.71
N ILE A 148 12.97 -7.44 -3.63
CA ILE A 148 11.96 -6.40 -3.73
C ILE A 148 10.96 -6.85 -4.78
N VAL A 149 9.71 -6.97 -4.38
CA VAL A 149 8.57 -7.20 -5.25
C VAL A 149 7.93 -5.84 -5.52
N SER A 150 7.90 -5.41 -6.78
CA SER A 150 7.17 -4.22 -7.20
C SER A 150 6.05 -4.64 -8.14
N VAL A 151 4.83 -4.24 -7.85
CA VAL A 151 3.67 -4.47 -8.71
C VAL A 151 3.10 -3.14 -9.18
N SER A 152 2.70 -3.08 -10.44
CA SER A 152 2.16 -1.87 -11.05
C SER A 152 0.96 -2.20 -11.94
N GLY A 153 0.10 -1.21 -12.15
CA GLY A 153 -1.06 -1.34 -13.02
C GLY A 153 -1.80 -0.01 -13.19
N THR A 154 -2.74 0.02 -14.11
CA THR A 154 -3.59 1.20 -14.36
C THR A 154 -4.91 1.06 -13.62
N ALA A 155 -5.17 1.95 -12.67
CA ALA A 155 -6.44 1.98 -11.94
C ALA A 155 -7.53 2.60 -12.83
N VAL A 156 -8.65 1.90 -12.97
CA VAL A 156 -9.77 2.30 -13.84
C VAL A 156 -11.13 2.11 -13.17
N GLU A 157 -12.11 2.86 -13.67
CA GLU A 157 -13.53 2.64 -13.42
C GLU A 157 -14.15 1.98 -14.65
N THR A 158 -14.64 0.75 -14.52
CA THR A 158 -15.39 0.04 -15.58
C THR A 158 -16.90 0.22 -15.41
N ALA A 159 -17.60 0.20 -16.54
CA ALA A 159 -19.02 0.54 -16.65
C ALA A 159 -19.99 -0.55 -16.23
#